data_AF-A0A349NCL6-F1
#
_entry.id   AF-A0A349NCL6-F1
#
_cell.length_a   1.000
_cell.length_b   1.000
_cell.length_c   1.000
_cell.angle_alpha   90.00
_cell.angle_beta   90.00
_cell.angle_gamma   90.00
#
_symmetry.space_group_name_H-M   'P 1'
#
loop_
_entity.id
_entity.type
_entity.pdbx_description
1 polymer ?
#
loop_
_entity_poly.entity_id
_entity_poly.type
_entity_poly.pdbx_seq_one_letter_code
_entity_poly.pdbx_strand_id
1 'polypeptide(L)'
;WDARTKDGLIPADSEGWVTAYRTGRNLGSGGLWNNRRASNRPLTNADKKPGEWNTFLIRMVGEQVSIWLNGKLVADRTVLENYWDKSRITPLPRADQIELQHHGSELFFKNLYIRELPY
;
A
#
# COMPACT_ATOMS: atom_id res chain seq x y z
N TRP A 1 12.65 -5.61 4.44
CA TRP A 1 14.11 -5.73 4.54
C TRP A 1 14.70 -4.97 3.36
N ASP A 2 15.67 -4.10 3.60
CA ASP A 2 16.56 -3.58 2.57
C ASP A 2 17.95 -3.87 3.13
N ALA A 3 18.69 -4.77 2.49
CA ALA A 3 19.99 -5.23 2.98
C ALA A 3 21.10 -4.16 2.85
N ARG A 4 20.78 -2.94 2.38
CA ARG A 4 21.77 -1.95 1.96
C ARG A 4 22.10 -0.86 2.99
N THR A 5 21.65 -0.98 4.24
CA THR A 5 22.17 -0.12 5.32
C THR A 5 22.63 -0.97 6.50
N LYS A 6 23.95 -1.17 6.56
CA LYS A 6 24.70 -1.60 7.75
C LYS A 6 24.76 -0.46 8.77
N ASP A 7 24.98 -0.86 10.02
CA ASP A 7 25.21 -0.09 11.25
C ASP A 7 23.95 0.31 12.05
N GLY A 8 23.41 -0.68 12.76
CA GLY A 8 22.38 -0.53 13.79
C GLY A 8 22.10 -1.85 14.51
N LEU A 9 21.66 -1.78 15.76
CA LEU A 9 21.22 -2.94 16.56
C LEU A 9 20.27 -3.81 15.73
N ILE A 10 20.61 -5.08 15.55
CA ILE A 10 19.74 -6.09 14.94
C ILE A 10 18.62 -6.36 15.94
N PRO A 11 17.35 -6.01 15.63
CA PRO A 11 16.25 -6.31 16.52
C PRO A 11 16.10 -7.82 16.74
N ALA A 12 15.83 -8.19 18.00
CA ALA A 12 15.74 -9.59 18.41
C ALA A 12 14.51 -10.33 17.83
N ASP A 13 13.49 -9.59 17.40
CA ASP A 13 12.25 -10.12 16.87
C ASP A 13 11.63 -9.20 15.80
N SER A 14 10.55 -9.70 15.20
CA SER A 14 9.81 -8.98 14.15
C SER A 14 9.21 -7.64 14.60
N GLU A 15 8.85 -7.48 15.88
CA GLU A 15 8.29 -6.23 16.41
C GLU A 15 9.37 -5.14 16.55
N GLY A 16 10.57 -5.54 16.97
CA GLY A 16 11.72 -4.64 17.01
C GLY A 16 12.11 -4.13 15.62
N TRP A 17 11.97 -4.95 14.57
CA TRP A 17 12.13 -4.52 13.19
C TRP A 17 11.07 -3.50 12.76
N VAL A 18 9.81 -3.70 13.15
CA VAL A 18 8.72 -2.74 12.87
C VAL A 18 9.01 -1.37 13.49
N THR A 19 9.51 -1.36 14.72
CA THR A 19 9.79 -0.13 15.49
C THR A 19 10.98 0.66 14.93
N ALA A 20 12.00 -0.03 14.39
CA ALA A 20 13.20 0.61 13.85
C ALA A 20 12.98 1.37 12.52
N TYR A 21 11.82 1.23 11.86
CA TYR A 21 11.57 1.87 10.58
C TYR A 21 11.30 3.39 10.70
N ARG A 22 12.17 4.20 10.09
CA ARG A 22 12.08 5.68 10.13
C ARG A 22 11.35 6.32 8.92
N THR A 23 10.95 5.54 7.92
CA THR A 23 10.46 6.03 6.61
C THR A 23 8.93 6.13 6.49
N GLY A 24 8.16 6.21 7.59
CA GLY A 24 6.70 6.31 7.54
C GLY A 24 5.95 4.98 7.50
N ARG A 25 6.66 3.85 7.62
CA ARG A 25 6.07 2.50 7.81
C ARG A 25 5.28 2.36 9.12
N ASN A 26 5.42 3.30 10.05
CA ASN A 26 4.66 3.36 11.30
C ASN A 26 3.22 3.90 11.13
N LEU A 27 2.87 4.39 9.93
CA LEU A 27 1.55 4.96 9.66
C LEU A 27 0.49 3.91 9.29
N GLY A 28 0.92 2.68 8.98
CA GLY A 28 0.08 1.59 8.50
C GLY A 28 0.16 1.38 6.98
N SER A 29 -0.47 0.31 6.51
CA SER A 29 -0.56 -0.10 5.11
C SER A 29 -1.79 0.49 4.40
N GLY A 30 -1.81 0.36 3.07
CA GLY A 30 -2.89 0.87 2.22
C GLY A 30 -2.74 2.33 1.80
N GLY A 31 -1.60 2.96 2.09
CA GLY A 31 -1.26 4.29 1.59
C GLY A 31 -0.91 4.30 0.09
N LEU A 32 -1.21 5.41 -0.58
CA LEU A 32 -0.91 5.64 -2.00
C LEU A 32 0.47 6.28 -2.15
N TRP A 33 1.52 5.53 -1.76
CA TRP A 33 2.89 6.01 -1.54
C TRP A 33 3.45 6.95 -2.63
N ASN A 34 3.10 6.70 -3.89
CA ASN A 34 3.62 7.43 -5.05
C ASN A 34 2.85 8.71 -5.43
N ASN A 35 1.72 8.99 -4.76
CA ASN A 35 0.99 10.25 -4.92
C ASN A 35 1.85 11.41 -4.40
N ARG A 36 1.82 12.54 -5.13
CA ARG A 36 2.55 13.77 -4.77
C ARG A 36 1.63 14.93 -4.41
N ARG A 37 0.44 14.99 -4.99
CA ARG A 37 -0.57 16.05 -4.80
C ARG A 37 -1.71 15.56 -3.92
N ALA A 38 -2.24 14.38 -4.21
CA ALA A 38 -3.24 13.74 -3.37
C ALA A 38 -2.59 13.09 -2.13
N SER A 39 -3.40 12.79 -1.10
CA SER A 39 -2.88 12.10 0.09
C SER A 39 -2.20 10.78 -0.29
N ASN A 40 -1.01 10.54 0.26
CA ASN A 40 -0.26 9.30 0.11
C ASN A 40 -0.22 8.45 1.40
N ARG A 41 -0.77 8.99 2.49
CA ARG A 41 -0.77 8.34 3.82
C ARG A 41 -2.12 7.67 4.07
N PRO A 42 -2.15 6.49 4.70
CA PRO A 42 -3.40 5.90 5.12
C PRO A 42 -4.08 6.75 6.21
N LEU A 43 -5.41 6.70 6.25
CA LEU A 43 -6.23 7.41 7.24
C LEU A 43 -6.06 6.84 8.65
N THR A 44 -5.77 5.54 8.76
CA THR A 44 -5.61 4.85 10.04
C THR A 44 -4.69 3.65 9.87
N ASN A 45 -3.98 3.28 10.94
CA ASN A 45 -3.24 2.03 10.98
C ASN A 45 -4.22 0.87 11.26
N ALA A 46 -4.33 -0.04 10.31
CA ALA A 46 -5.24 -1.19 10.37
C ALA A 46 -4.50 -2.51 10.19
N ASP A 47 -3.17 -2.51 10.27
CA ASP A 47 -2.31 -3.65 10.03
C ASP A 47 -2.43 -4.67 11.15
N LYS A 48 -2.42 -5.95 10.76
CA LYS A 48 -2.16 -7.05 11.68
C LYS A 48 -0.67 -7.35 11.79
N LYS A 49 -0.30 -8.08 12.83
CA LYS A 49 1.09 -8.47 13.09
C LYS A 49 1.64 -9.37 11.96
N PRO A 50 2.97 -9.38 11.74
CA PRO A 50 3.61 -10.34 10.83
C PRO A 50 3.19 -11.78 11.16
N GLY A 51 2.94 -12.58 10.12
CA GLY A 51 2.42 -13.95 10.24
C GLY A 51 0.88 -14.05 10.22
N GLU A 52 0.17 -12.94 10.39
CA GLU A 52 -1.29 -12.91 10.26
C GLU A 52 -1.75 -12.43 8.87
N TRP A 53 -2.93 -12.90 8.47
CA TRP A 53 -3.54 -12.49 7.19
C TRP A 53 -4.21 -11.12 7.29
N ASN A 54 -3.71 -10.18 6.50
CA ASN A 54 -4.39 -8.93 6.17
C ASN A 54 -5.36 -9.14 5.00
N THR A 55 -6.53 -8.50 5.05
CA THR A 55 -7.53 -8.55 3.97
C THR A 55 -7.74 -7.15 3.41
N PHE A 56 -7.53 -7.01 2.10
CA PHE A 56 -7.79 -5.78 1.37
C PHE A 56 -9.09 -5.89 0.58
N LEU A 57 -9.88 -4.81 0.61
CA LEU A 57 -10.86 -4.50 -0.41
C LEU A 57 -10.42 -3.20 -1.07
N ILE A 58 -10.21 -3.23 -2.37
CA ILE A 58 -9.80 -2.06 -3.16
C ILE A 58 -10.89 -1.78 -4.18
N ARG A 59 -11.37 -0.55 -4.21
CA ARG A 59 -12.38 -0.10 -5.17
C ARG A 59 -11.85 1.11 -5.92
N MET A 60 -11.81 1.00 -7.24
CA MET A 60 -11.51 2.09 -8.16
C MET A 60 -12.79 2.53 -8.85
N VAL A 61 -13.13 3.82 -8.80
CA VAL A 61 -14.23 4.42 -9.58
C VAL A 61 -13.67 5.65 -10.28
N GLY A 62 -13.52 5.56 -11.61
CA GLY A 62 -12.70 6.51 -12.35
C GLY A 62 -11.25 6.48 -11.81
N GLU A 63 -10.72 7.65 -11.47
CA GLU A 63 -9.38 7.80 -10.88
C GLU A 63 -9.36 7.75 -9.34
N GLN A 64 -10.53 7.65 -8.70
CA GLN A 64 -10.63 7.67 -7.24
C GLN A 64 -10.57 6.26 -6.66
N VAL A 65 -9.64 6.05 -5.74
CA VAL A 65 -9.45 4.81 -5.01
C VAL A 65 -10.02 4.90 -3.61
N SER A 66 -10.73 3.85 -3.20
CA SER A 66 -11.09 3.60 -1.81
C SER A 66 -10.52 2.25 -1.38
N ILE A 67 -9.88 2.21 -0.22
CA ILE A 67 -9.21 1.03 0.29
C ILE A 67 -9.72 0.76 1.70
N TRP A 68 -10.15 -0.49 1.93
CA TRP A 68 -10.39 -1.03 3.24
C TRP A 68 -9.33 -2.08 3.56
N LEU A 69 -8.71 -1.95 4.72
CA LEU A 69 -7.76 -2.90 5.27
C LEU A 69 -8.36 -3.47 6.55
N ASN A 70 -8.56 -4.79 6.59
CA ASN A 70 -9.18 -5.49 7.72
C ASN A 70 -10.51 -4.87 8.16
N GLY A 71 -11.33 -4.45 7.19
CA GLY A 71 -12.64 -3.82 7.43
C GLY A 71 -12.60 -2.32 7.78
N LYS A 72 -11.42 -1.73 7.99
CA LYS A 72 -11.28 -0.29 8.27
C LYS A 72 -10.93 0.47 7.00
N LEU A 73 -11.59 1.62 6.80
CA LEU A 73 -11.29 2.51 5.68
C LEU A 73 -9.93 3.18 5.89
N VAL A 74 -8.98 2.94 4.98
CA VAL A 74 -7.61 3.47 5.04
C VAL A 74 -7.28 4.43 3.91
N ALA A 75 -8.07 4.44 2.83
CA ALA A 75 -8.08 5.52 1.83
C ALA A 75 -9.52 5.74 1.39
N ASP A 76 -9.97 6.99 1.38
CA ASP A 76 -11.34 7.35 1.01
C ASP A 76 -11.33 8.22 -0.25
N ARG A 77 -11.90 7.68 -1.33
CA ARG A 77 -12.07 8.34 -2.64
C ARG A 77 -10.88 9.21 -3.07
N THR A 78 -9.67 8.77 -2.79
CA THR A 78 -8.45 9.54 -3.03
C THR A 78 -8.06 9.39 -4.50
N VAL A 79 -7.63 10.47 -5.17
CA VAL A 79 -7.16 10.37 -6.55
C VAL A 79 -5.88 9.53 -6.60
N LEU A 80 -5.86 8.48 -7.40
CA LEU A 80 -4.65 7.71 -7.70
C LEU A 80 -3.94 8.38 -8.89
N GLU A 81 -2.73 8.88 -8.66
CA GLU A 81 -2.00 9.59 -9.70
C GLU A 81 -1.31 8.63 -10.67
N ASN A 82 -1.22 9.04 -11.94
CA ASN A 82 -0.45 8.30 -12.94
C ASN A 82 1.05 8.33 -12.58
N TYR A 83 1.55 7.20 -12.09
CA TYR A 83 2.94 7.04 -11.65
C TYR A 83 3.94 7.27 -12.78
N TRP A 84 3.61 6.84 -14.00
CA TRP A 84 4.48 6.88 -15.17
C TRP A 84 4.63 8.29 -15.74
N ASP A 85 3.61 9.12 -15.62
CA ASP A 85 3.70 10.54 -15.95
C ASP A 85 4.34 11.34 -14.81
N LYS A 86 5.62 11.68 -14.96
CA LYS A 86 6.36 12.48 -13.97
C LYS A 86 5.73 13.86 -13.70
N SER A 87 4.97 14.41 -14.65
CA SER A 87 4.27 15.69 -14.48
C SER A 87 3.01 15.57 -13.62
N ARG A 88 2.43 14.35 -13.50
CA ARG A 88 1.17 14.05 -12.79
C ARG A 88 -0.03 14.83 -13.36
N ILE A 89 -0.04 15.07 -14.67
CA ILE A 89 -1.11 15.79 -15.37
C ILE A 89 -1.98 14.83 -16.17
N THR A 90 -1.36 13.80 -16.73
CA THR A 90 -2.05 12.78 -17.52
C THR A 90 -2.89 11.90 -16.59
N PRO A 91 -4.19 11.69 -16.90
CA PRO A 91 -5.02 10.77 -16.15
C PRO A 91 -4.46 9.34 -16.16
N LEU A 92 -4.98 8.49 -15.27
CA LEU A 92 -4.72 7.05 -15.34
C LEU A 92 -5.30 6.47 -16.63
N PRO A 93 -4.63 5.47 -17.25
CA PRO A 93 -5.25 4.69 -18.31
C PRO A 93 -6.48 3.96 -17.75
N ARG A 94 -7.49 3.78 -18.61
CA ARG A 94 -8.77 3.14 -18.23
C ARG A 94 -8.58 1.73 -17.70
N ALA A 95 -7.66 0.99 -18.30
CA ALA A 95 -7.36 -0.39 -17.97
C ALA A 95 -5.86 -0.62 -18.10
N ASP A 96 -5.31 -1.35 -17.16
CA ASP A 96 -3.92 -1.79 -17.15
C ASP A 96 -3.78 -3.02 -16.22
N GLN A 97 -2.57 -3.55 -16.10
CA GLN A 97 -2.24 -4.72 -15.29
C GLN A 97 -2.40 -4.45 -13.79
N ILE A 98 -2.73 -5.50 -13.03
CA ILE A 98 -2.59 -5.49 -11.57
C ILE A 98 -1.28 -6.20 -11.23
N GLU A 99 -0.34 -5.45 -10.67
CA GLU A 99 0.97 -5.96 -10.28
C GLU A 99 1.05 -6.22 -8.78
N LEU A 100 1.52 -7.41 -8.40
CA LEU A 100 1.81 -7.75 -7.01
C LEU A 100 3.30 -7.58 -6.76
N GLN A 101 3.66 -6.62 -5.91
CA GLN A 101 5.05 -6.31 -5.59
C GLN A 101 5.43 -6.87 -4.22
N HIS A 102 6.66 -7.36 -4.11
CA HIS A 102 7.32 -7.60 -2.82
C HIS A 102 8.71 -6.95 -2.85
N HIS A 103 9.15 -6.46 -1.69
CA HIS A 103 10.52 -5.99 -1.51
C HIS A 103 11.27 -7.02 -0.70
N GLY A 104 11.31 -8.27 -1.24
CA GLY A 104 12.12 -9.45 -0.88
C GLY A 104 11.93 -10.16 0.48
N SER A 105 11.02 -9.69 1.35
CA SER A 105 10.63 -10.48 2.52
C SER A 105 9.68 -11.58 2.05
N GLU A 106 9.54 -12.64 2.84
CA GLU A 106 8.48 -13.62 2.61
C GLU A 106 7.12 -12.91 2.62
N LEU A 107 6.35 -13.15 1.56
CA LEU A 107 5.04 -12.57 1.33
C LEU A 107 4.19 -13.60 0.60
N PHE A 108 2.97 -13.78 1.08
CA PHE A 108 2.03 -14.74 0.54
C PHE A 108 0.75 -14.01 0.14
N PHE A 109 0.19 -14.39 -1.01
CA PHE A 109 -1.11 -13.92 -1.47
C PHE A 109 -2.07 -15.10 -1.58
N LYS A 110 -3.34 -14.88 -1.22
CA LYS A 110 -4.43 -15.83 -1.46
C LYS A 110 -5.73 -15.07 -1.68
N ASN A 111 -6.74 -15.77 -2.21
CA ASN A 111 -8.10 -15.24 -2.33
C ASN A 111 -8.15 -13.91 -3.10
N LEU A 112 -7.48 -13.88 -4.26
CA LEU A 112 -7.45 -12.73 -5.17
C LEU A 112 -8.65 -12.83 -6.10
N TYR A 113 -9.52 -11.83 -6.05
CA TYR A 113 -10.71 -11.73 -6.90
C TYR A 113 -10.74 -10.36 -7.54
N ILE A 114 -11.22 -10.31 -8.78
CA ILE A 114 -11.45 -9.08 -9.51
C ILE A 114 -12.89 -9.04 -10.01
N ARG A 115 -13.49 -7.86 -9.93
CA ARG A 115 -14.79 -7.57 -10.53
C ARG A 115 -14.72 -6.22 -11.18
N GLU A 116 -14.90 -6.19 -12.50
CA GLU A 116 -15.02 -4.95 -13.24
C GLU A 116 -16.28 -4.18 -12.81
N LEU A 117 -16.18 -2.86 -12.82
CA LEU A 117 -17.32 -1.98 -12.54
C LEU A 117 -17.86 -1.42 -13.86
N PRO A 118 -19.18 -1.16 -13.94
CA PRO A 118 -19.74 -0.42 -15.08
C PRO A 118 -19.03 0.93 -15.23
N TYR A 119 -18.81 1.32 -16.47
CA TYR A 119 -18.21 2.59 -16.86
C TYR A 119 -19.29 3.59 -17.25
#